data_AF-A0A9E3UP73-F1
#
_entry.id   AF-A0A9E3UP73-F1
#
_cell.length_a   1.000
_cell.length_b   1.000
_cell.length_c   1.000
_cell.angle_alpha   90.00
_cell.angle_beta   90.00
_cell.angle_gamma   90.00
#
_symmetry.space_group_name_H-M   'P 1'
#
loop_
_entity.id
_entity.type
_entity.pdbx_description
1 polymer ?
#
loop_
_entity_poly.entity_id
_entity_poly.type
_entity_poly.pdbx_seq_one_letter_code
_entity_poly.pdbx_strand_id
1 'polypeptide(L)'
;MPDHPRSVDQAIARFEEVMGRIDRTASSRTAADRAADRARTRHYASQVARRATNVGIALGVVLLGAIVAGIVLNGIGITGVFIVMALMFLAVIVFSLWSGERPIVEYKDSMPNKAVVQRLDSLLGRKRAALPAPAASRLDAISAQLPLLENRLAETATLDPLAQDARRLMGRHLPELIERYERVPAQYRRDRDGEGLTVDERLVQGLDAARVALDDLGRKLAREDLDAFETQGRFLESRYKEDGGIKSE
;
A
#
# COMPACT_ATOMS: atom_id res chain seq x y z
N MET A 1 53.31 -30.96 -34.32
CA MET A 1 51.86 -31.14 -34.10
C MET A 1 51.52 -30.45 -32.79
N PRO A 2 50.86 -29.29 -32.77
CA PRO A 2 50.44 -28.66 -31.53
C PRO A 2 49.05 -29.20 -31.10
N ASP A 3 48.99 -29.81 -29.92
CA ASP A 3 47.73 -30.21 -29.27
C ASP A 3 46.99 -28.98 -28.74
N HIS A 4 45.85 -28.66 -29.36
CA HIS A 4 44.88 -27.68 -28.88
C HIS A 4 43.61 -28.41 -28.35
N PRO A 5 42.80 -27.80 -27.49
CA PRO A 5 42.69 -28.24 -26.10
C PRO A 5 41.26 -28.69 -25.75
N ARG A 6 41.10 -29.97 -25.39
CA ARG A 6 39.81 -30.54 -24.92
C ARG A 6 39.25 -29.87 -23.66
N SER A 7 40.06 -29.09 -22.93
CA SER A 7 39.63 -28.39 -21.73
C SER A 7 38.81 -27.13 -22.02
N VAL A 8 39.08 -26.45 -23.14
CA VAL A 8 38.35 -25.23 -23.51
C VAL A 8 36.97 -25.58 -24.04
N ASP A 9 36.85 -26.64 -24.85
CA ASP A 9 35.56 -27.11 -25.35
C ASP A 9 34.65 -27.60 -24.21
N GLN A 10 35.21 -28.27 -23.19
CA GLN A 10 34.46 -28.65 -21.98
C GLN A 10 34.06 -27.46 -21.11
N ALA A 11 34.93 -26.44 -21.02
CA ALA A 11 34.62 -25.21 -20.30
C ALA A 11 33.50 -24.42 -20.99
N ILE A 12 33.52 -24.36 -22.33
CA ILE A 12 32.49 -23.71 -23.14
C ILE A 12 31.17 -24.46 -22.99
N ALA A 13 31.16 -25.79 -23.13
CA ALA A 13 29.93 -26.60 -22.99
C ALA A 13 29.29 -26.47 -21.59
N ARG A 14 30.11 -26.45 -20.53
CA ARG A 14 29.61 -26.26 -19.15
C ARG A 14 29.09 -24.84 -18.93
N PHE A 15 29.72 -23.83 -19.52
CA PHE A 15 29.27 -22.45 -19.45
C PHE A 15 27.95 -22.25 -20.20
N GLU A 16 27.80 -22.90 -21.35
CA GLU A 16 26.59 -22.89 -22.17
C GLU A 16 25.42 -23.63 -21.48
N GLU A 17 25.69 -24.70 -20.75
CA GLU A 17 24.69 -25.39 -19.92
C GLU A 17 24.24 -24.54 -18.72
N VAL A 18 25.18 -23.88 -18.03
CA VAL A 18 24.88 -22.99 -16.90
C VAL A 18 24.13 -21.74 -17.37
N MET A 19 24.55 -21.13 -18.49
CA MET A 19 23.83 -20.00 -19.07
C MET A 19 22.47 -20.42 -19.65
N GLY A 20 22.34 -21.60 -20.25
CA GLY A 20 21.05 -22.12 -20.73
C GLY A 20 20.06 -22.43 -19.59
N ARG A 21 20.53 -22.61 -18.35
CA ARG A 21 19.68 -22.72 -17.15
C ARG A 21 19.25 -21.34 -16.63
N ILE A 22 20.14 -20.36 -16.68
CA ILE A 22 19.85 -18.97 -16.30
C ILE A 22 18.90 -18.33 -17.32
N ASP A 23 19.10 -18.58 -18.61
CA ASP A 23 18.31 -18.00 -19.69
C ASP A 23 16.89 -18.59 -19.75
N ARG A 24 16.69 -19.86 -19.37
CA ARG A 24 15.33 -20.43 -19.16
C ARG A 24 14.59 -19.84 -17.95
N THR A 25 15.32 -19.35 -16.95
CA THR A 25 14.76 -18.67 -15.77
C THR A 25 14.56 -17.18 -16.03
N ALA A 26 15.32 -16.59 -16.95
CA ALA A 26 15.21 -15.20 -17.37
C ALA A 26 14.15 -14.98 -18.47
N SER A 27 13.99 -15.95 -19.39
CA SER A 27 13.03 -15.90 -20.51
C SER A 27 11.59 -16.26 -20.12
N SER A 28 11.36 -16.76 -18.90
CA SER A 28 10.02 -16.95 -18.33
C SER A 28 9.46 -15.73 -17.58
N ARG A 29 10.22 -14.62 -17.48
CA ARG A 29 9.67 -13.31 -17.07
C ARG A 29 9.03 -12.63 -18.27
N THR A 30 7.80 -13.05 -18.54
CA THR A 30 6.98 -12.60 -19.65
C THR A 30 6.72 -11.08 -19.57
N ALA A 31 6.38 -10.47 -20.70
CA ALA A 31 5.93 -9.08 -20.76
C ALA A 31 4.74 -8.78 -19.82
N ALA A 32 4.01 -9.82 -19.38
CA ALA A 32 2.94 -9.75 -18.40
C ALA A 32 3.44 -9.40 -16.99
N ASP A 33 4.60 -9.91 -16.55
CA ASP A 33 5.19 -9.54 -15.25
C ASP A 33 5.67 -8.09 -15.25
N ARG A 34 6.29 -7.64 -16.36
CA ARG A 34 6.68 -6.24 -16.53
C ARG A 34 5.47 -5.30 -16.67
N ALA A 35 4.32 -5.79 -17.15
CA ALA A 35 3.07 -5.04 -17.20
C ALA A 35 2.38 -5.00 -15.83
N ALA A 36 2.46 -6.07 -15.04
CA ALA A 36 1.96 -6.13 -13.67
C ALA A 36 2.75 -5.21 -12.72
N ASP A 37 4.08 -5.13 -12.87
CA ASP A 37 4.92 -4.18 -12.12
C ASP A 37 4.68 -2.72 -12.54
N ARG A 38 4.37 -2.48 -13.82
CA ARG A 38 3.97 -1.14 -14.32
C ARG A 38 2.56 -0.73 -13.86
N ALA A 39 1.64 -1.68 -13.69
CA ALA A 39 0.32 -1.42 -13.13
C ALA A 39 0.40 -1.11 -11.62
N ARG A 40 1.28 -1.80 -10.88
CA ARG A 40 1.56 -1.53 -9.46
C ARG A 40 2.23 -0.17 -9.22
N THR A 41 3.12 0.26 -10.12
CA THR A 41 3.80 1.57 -10.01
C THR A 41 2.93 2.75 -10.43
N ARG A 42 1.89 2.56 -11.25
CA ARG A 42 0.98 3.66 -11.67
C ARG A 42 0.12 4.22 -10.54
N HIS A 43 -0.26 3.40 -9.55
CA HIS A 43 -0.99 3.88 -8.37
C HIS A 43 -0.09 4.62 -7.36
N TYR A 44 1.21 4.32 -7.34
CA TYR A 44 2.22 5.12 -6.61
C TYR A 44 2.62 6.39 -7.37
N ALA A 45 2.61 6.36 -8.70
CA ALA A 45 2.98 7.49 -9.54
C ALA A 45 2.02 8.68 -9.41
N SER A 46 0.73 8.48 -9.15
CA SER A 46 -0.22 9.59 -8.92
C SER A 46 0.01 10.31 -7.58
N GLN A 47 0.57 9.61 -6.59
CA GLN A 47 0.99 10.20 -5.31
C GLN A 47 2.35 10.92 -5.43
N VAL A 48 3.24 10.42 -6.29
CA VAL A 48 4.50 11.09 -6.68
C VAL A 48 4.23 12.31 -7.58
N ALA A 49 3.23 12.26 -8.46
CA ALA A 49 2.85 13.37 -9.34
C ALA A 49 2.36 14.59 -8.55
N ARG A 50 1.58 14.39 -7.47
CA ARG A 50 1.19 15.49 -6.56
C ARG A 50 2.37 16.06 -5.76
N ARG A 51 3.42 15.25 -5.48
CA ARG A 51 4.67 15.76 -4.90
C ARG A 51 5.46 16.57 -5.94
N ALA A 52 5.43 16.17 -7.21
CA ALA A 52 6.03 16.92 -8.32
C ALA A 52 5.33 18.26 -8.58
N THR A 53 4.02 18.39 -8.35
CA THR A 53 3.31 19.69 -8.46
C THR A 53 3.82 20.71 -7.44
N ASN A 54 4.04 20.29 -6.18
CA ASN A 54 4.57 21.18 -5.14
C ASN A 54 6.04 21.53 -5.39
N VAL A 55 6.84 20.58 -5.89
CA VAL A 55 8.22 20.84 -6.33
C VAL A 55 8.23 21.79 -7.53
N GLY A 56 7.28 21.67 -8.45
CA GLY A 56 7.12 22.58 -9.59
C GLY A 56 6.73 24.01 -9.18
N ILE A 57 5.85 24.17 -8.19
CA ILE A 57 5.48 25.47 -7.62
C ILE A 57 6.69 26.09 -6.89
N ALA A 58 7.41 25.31 -6.08
CA ALA A 58 8.61 25.77 -5.41
C ALA A 58 9.70 26.20 -6.42
N LEU A 59 9.90 25.42 -7.49
CA LEU A 59 10.84 25.76 -8.56
C LEU A 59 10.40 27.05 -9.29
N GLY A 60 9.11 27.23 -9.53
CA GLY A 60 8.55 28.45 -10.13
C GLY A 60 8.76 29.70 -9.28
N VAL A 61 8.56 29.62 -7.96
CA VAL A 61 8.79 30.74 -7.02
C VAL A 61 10.28 31.10 -6.95
N VAL A 62 11.16 30.10 -6.92
CA VAL A 62 12.62 30.30 -6.93
C VAL A 62 13.07 30.93 -8.25
N LEU A 63 12.54 30.48 -9.39
CA LEU A 63 12.84 31.06 -10.70
C LEU A 63 12.39 32.53 -10.78
N LEU A 64 11.19 32.83 -10.26
CA LEU A 64 10.66 34.20 -10.21
C LEU A 64 11.55 35.11 -9.34
N GLY A 65 11.99 34.61 -8.18
CA GLY A 65 12.91 35.33 -7.29
C GLY A 65 14.27 35.60 -7.92
N ALA A 66 14.79 34.64 -8.70
CA ALA A 66 16.05 34.79 -9.44
C ALA A 66 15.93 35.84 -10.57
N ILE A 67 14.79 35.89 -11.28
CA ILE A 67 14.51 36.89 -12.31
C ILE A 67 14.44 38.29 -11.67
N VAL A 68 13.72 38.44 -10.56
CA VAL A 68 13.61 39.72 -9.82
C VAL A 68 14.98 40.18 -9.30
N ALA A 69 15.76 39.27 -8.72
CA ALA A 69 17.11 39.58 -8.24
C ALA A 69 18.06 39.97 -9.38
N GLY A 70 17.96 39.32 -10.54
CA GLY A 70 18.73 39.65 -11.73
C GLY A 70 18.41 41.04 -12.30
N ILE A 71 17.15 41.46 -12.22
CA ILE A 71 16.69 42.78 -12.68
C ILE A 71 17.12 43.90 -11.72
N VAL A 72 17.13 43.64 -10.40
CA VAL A 72 17.44 44.66 -9.38
C VAL A 72 18.94 44.96 -9.27
N LEU A 73 19.82 44.02 -9.65
CA LEU A 73 21.26 44.07 -9.30
C LEU A 73 22.24 44.42 -10.44
N ASN A 74 21.78 44.90 -11.60
CA ASN A 74 22.62 45.54 -12.64
C ASN A 74 24.02 44.90 -12.88
N GLY A 75 24.04 43.59 -13.16
CA GLY A 75 25.26 42.86 -13.52
C GLY A 75 25.74 41.93 -12.41
N ILE A 76 25.23 40.70 -12.43
CA ILE A 76 25.70 39.64 -11.55
C ILE A 76 27.05 39.14 -12.09
N GLY A 77 28.15 39.57 -11.48
CA GLY A 77 29.43 38.87 -11.60
C GLY A 77 29.31 37.42 -11.12
N ILE A 78 30.32 36.59 -11.37
CA ILE A 78 30.36 35.16 -11.03
C ILE A 78 29.86 34.88 -9.59
N THR A 79 30.11 35.79 -8.65
CA THR A 79 29.66 35.73 -7.25
C THR A 79 28.14 35.62 -7.07
N GLY A 80 27.32 36.33 -7.87
CA GLY A 80 25.86 36.23 -7.70
C GLY A 80 25.28 34.94 -8.29
N VAL A 81 25.95 34.32 -9.28
CA VAL A 81 25.59 32.97 -9.75
C VAL A 81 25.79 31.97 -8.62
N PHE A 82 26.88 32.08 -7.86
CA PHE A 82 27.13 31.22 -6.69
C PHE A 82 26.10 31.43 -5.57
N ILE A 83 25.65 32.67 -5.33
CA ILE A 83 24.60 32.95 -4.34
C ILE A 83 23.26 32.31 -4.75
N VAL A 84 22.86 32.46 -6.01
CA VAL A 84 21.61 31.84 -6.51
C VAL A 84 21.70 30.32 -6.45
N MET A 85 22.85 29.73 -6.80
CA MET A 85 23.07 28.29 -6.73
C MET A 85 23.06 27.77 -5.28
N ALA A 86 23.64 28.51 -4.34
CA ALA A 86 23.60 28.19 -2.91
C ALA A 86 22.18 28.28 -2.34
N LEU A 87 21.41 29.30 -2.74
CA LEU A 87 19.99 29.43 -2.36
C LEU A 87 19.13 28.32 -2.96
N MET A 88 19.38 27.90 -4.21
CA MET A 88 18.72 26.71 -4.79
C MET A 88 19.05 25.44 -3.99
N PHE A 89 20.32 25.22 -3.67
CA PHE A 89 20.75 24.06 -2.90
C PHE A 89 20.14 24.06 -1.49
N LEU A 90 20.14 25.22 -0.83
CA LEU A 90 19.51 25.41 0.47
C LEU A 90 18.00 25.20 0.42
N ALA A 91 17.31 25.70 -0.61
CA ALA A 91 15.87 25.50 -0.79
C ALA A 91 15.54 24.01 -0.99
N VAL A 92 16.35 23.28 -1.76
CA VAL A 92 16.18 21.82 -1.94
C VAL A 92 16.41 21.08 -0.62
N ILE A 93 17.45 21.44 0.15
CA ILE A 93 17.72 20.82 1.46
C ILE A 93 16.60 21.11 2.44
N VAL A 94 16.22 22.38 2.60
CA VAL A 94 15.15 22.80 3.52
C VAL A 94 13.85 22.11 3.14
N PHE A 95 13.44 22.13 1.86
CA PHE A 95 12.20 21.49 1.42
C PHE A 95 12.24 19.96 1.47
N SER A 96 13.41 19.35 1.28
CA SER A 96 13.62 17.90 1.45
C SER A 96 13.48 17.49 2.92
N LEU A 97 14.06 18.28 3.83
CA LEU A 97 13.96 18.07 5.28
C LEU A 97 12.56 18.42 5.84
N TRP A 98 11.85 19.34 5.19
CA TRP A 98 10.48 19.75 5.50
C TRP A 98 9.42 19.07 4.64
N SER A 99 9.71 17.88 4.09
CA SER A 99 8.65 16.99 3.59
C SER A 99 7.80 16.50 4.77
N GLY A 100 7.00 17.39 5.35
CA GLY A 100 6.08 17.15 6.43
C GLY A 100 5.15 16.00 6.06
N GLU A 101 5.16 14.98 6.90
CA GLU A 101 4.27 13.84 6.80
C GLU A 101 2.84 14.36 6.65
N ARG A 102 2.21 14.05 5.51
CA ARG A 102 0.82 14.45 5.28
C ARG A 102 -0.01 13.97 6.48
N PRO A 103 -0.72 14.87 7.18
CA PRO A 103 -1.48 14.49 8.36
C PRO A 103 -2.41 13.35 7.97
N ILE A 104 -2.34 12.26 8.73
CA ILE A 104 -3.26 11.14 8.57
C ILE A 104 -4.64 11.75 8.81
N VAL A 105 -5.44 11.91 7.75
CA VAL A 105 -6.79 12.48 7.83
C VAL A 105 -7.52 11.72 8.92
N GLU A 106 -7.91 12.41 9.98
CA GLU A 106 -8.54 11.84 11.16
C GLU A 106 -9.73 10.95 10.78
N TYR A 107 -9.93 9.84 11.49
CA TYR A 107 -11.05 8.94 11.19
C TYR A 107 -12.36 9.66 11.50
N LYS A 108 -13.19 9.81 10.47
CA LYS A 108 -14.53 10.36 10.58
C LYS A 108 -15.52 9.26 10.26
N ASP A 109 -16.55 9.11 11.08
CA ASP A 109 -17.64 8.15 10.86
C ASP A 109 -18.44 8.46 9.59
N SER A 110 -18.26 9.63 8.97
CA SER A 110 -18.84 10.01 7.67
C SER A 110 -18.00 9.59 6.45
N MET A 111 -16.84 8.95 6.63
CA MET A 111 -15.96 8.58 5.52
C MET A 111 -16.55 7.44 4.67
N PRO A 112 -16.46 7.47 3.32
CA PRO A 112 -16.90 6.35 2.49
C PRO A 112 -16.16 5.05 2.86
N ASN A 113 -16.86 3.92 2.80
CA ASN A 113 -16.31 2.60 3.17
C ASN A 113 -14.96 2.32 2.47
N LYS A 114 -14.91 2.57 1.16
CA LYS A 114 -13.69 2.45 0.33
C LYS A 114 -12.52 3.29 0.83
N ALA A 115 -12.78 4.53 1.25
CA ALA A 115 -11.74 5.46 1.69
C ALA A 115 -11.12 5.03 3.03
N VAL A 116 -11.88 4.35 3.90
CA VAL A 116 -11.35 3.79 5.15
C VAL A 116 -10.33 2.68 4.86
N VAL A 117 -10.66 1.78 3.91
CA VAL A 117 -9.77 0.67 3.53
C VAL A 117 -8.48 1.18 2.89
N GLN A 118 -8.58 2.11 1.94
CA GLN A 118 -7.42 2.72 1.28
C GLN A 118 -6.52 3.49 2.25
N ARG A 119 -7.12 4.17 3.23
CA ARG A 119 -6.37 4.83 4.29
C ARG A 119 -5.58 3.81 5.11
N LEU A 120 -6.21 2.71 5.51
CA LEU A 120 -5.54 1.65 6.26
C LEU A 120 -4.38 1.08 5.46
N ASP A 121 -4.58 0.70 4.20
CA ASP A 121 -3.49 0.19 3.34
C ASP A 121 -2.29 1.15 3.28
N SER A 122 -2.56 2.45 3.10
CA SER A 122 -1.52 3.48 3.09
C SER A 122 -0.81 3.65 4.44
N LEU A 123 -1.49 3.37 5.55
CA LEU A 123 -0.95 3.45 6.91
C LEU A 123 -0.09 2.23 7.18
N LEU A 124 -0.58 1.03 6.86
CA LEU A 124 0.16 -0.22 7.04
C LEU A 124 1.47 -0.20 6.23
N GLY A 125 1.41 0.25 4.96
CA GLY A 125 2.60 0.39 4.12
C GLY A 125 3.66 1.34 4.68
N ARG A 126 3.25 2.43 5.34
CA ARG A 126 4.16 3.38 6.00
C ARG A 126 4.74 2.83 7.30
N LYS A 127 3.92 2.13 8.08
CA LYS A 127 4.28 1.65 9.43
C LYS A 127 5.08 0.36 9.41
N ARG A 128 5.07 -0.39 8.30
CA ARG A 128 5.81 -1.64 8.11
C ARG A 128 7.27 -1.59 8.56
N ALA A 129 8.01 -0.53 8.23
CA ALA A 129 9.44 -0.42 8.54
C ALA A 129 9.75 -0.14 10.02
N ALA A 130 8.78 0.37 10.79
CA ALA A 130 8.94 0.71 12.20
C ALA A 130 8.66 -0.46 13.14
N LEU A 131 8.18 -1.59 12.60
CA LEU A 131 7.71 -2.74 13.37
C LEU A 131 8.72 -3.91 13.34
N PRO A 132 8.71 -4.76 14.39
CA PRO A 132 9.56 -5.95 14.42
C PRO A 132 9.13 -6.93 13.32
N ALA A 133 10.08 -7.71 12.80
CA ALA A 133 9.85 -8.66 11.71
C ALA A 133 8.57 -9.53 11.84
N PRO A 134 8.27 -10.15 13.01
CA PRO A 134 7.04 -10.93 13.17
C PRO A 134 5.76 -10.10 13.14
N ALA A 135 5.78 -8.82 13.51
CA ALA A 135 4.61 -7.93 13.38
C ALA A 135 4.44 -7.45 11.94
N ALA A 136 5.55 -7.15 11.24
CA ALA A 136 5.52 -6.76 9.84
C ALA A 136 4.88 -7.83 8.94
N SER A 137 5.14 -9.12 9.20
CA SER A 137 4.50 -10.21 8.46
C SER A 137 2.98 -10.29 8.70
N ARG A 138 2.49 -9.95 9.90
CA ARG A 138 1.05 -9.86 10.19
C ARG A 138 0.40 -8.68 9.48
N LEU A 139 1.08 -7.54 9.42
CA LEU A 139 0.62 -6.40 8.61
C LEU A 139 0.51 -6.78 7.14
N ASP A 140 1.53 -7.43 6.59
CA ASP A 140 1.51 -7.85 5.18
C ASP A 140 0.33 -8.81 4.91
N ALA A 141 0.01 -9.70 5.84
CA ALA A 141 -1.16 -10.57 5.75
C ALA A 141 -2.51 -9.82 5.81
N ILE A 142 -2.61 -8.78 6.65
CA ILE A 142 -3.79 -7.90 6.69
C ILE A 142 -3.92 -7.15 5.37
N SER A 143 -2.84 -6.51 4.89
CA SER A 143 -2.83 -5.77 3.63
C SER A 143 -3.25 -6.64 2.43
N ALA A 144 -2.87 -7.91 2.40
CA ALA A 144 -3.28 -8.84 1.36
C ALA A 144 -4.79 -9.11 1.31
N GLN A 145 -5.50 -8.96 2.43
CA GLN A 145 -6.95 -9.18 2.53
C GLN A 145 -7.76 -7.91 2.23
N LEU A 146 -7.16 -6.72 2.36
CA LEU A 146 -7.85 -5.44 2.19
C LEU A 146 -8.54 -5.26 0.83
N PRO A 147 -7.98 -5.66 -0.33
CA PRO A 147 -8.65 -5.45 -1.62
C PRO A 147 -9.97 -6.22 -1.75
N LEU A 148 -10.01 -7.44 -1.22
CA LEU A 148 -11.23 -8.25 -1.20
C LEU A 148 -12.28 -7.63 -0.27
N LEU A 149 -11.84 -7.14 0.88
CA LEU A 149 -12.70 -6.46 1.84
C LEU A 149 -13.21 -5.12 1.28
N GLU A 150 -12.40 -4.38 0.53
CA GLU A 150 -12.75 -3.12 -0.14
C GLU A 150 -13.91 -3.31 -1.11
N ASN A 151 -13.82 -4.33 -1.97
CA ASN A 151 -14.89 -4.62 -2.94
C ASN A 151 -16.20 -4.94 -2.22
N ARG A 152 -16.17 -5.81 -1.21
CA ARG A 152 -17.35 -6.18 -0.42
C ARG A 152 -17.96 -4.97 0.28
N LEU A 153 -17.15 -4.22 1.03
CA LEU A 153 -17.61 -3.02 1.72
C LEU A 153 -18.12 -1.92 0.79
N ALA A 154 -17.69 -1.89 -0.48
CA ALA A 154 -18.17 -0.92 -1.45
C ALA A 154 -19.60 -1.22 -1.93
N GLU A 155 -20.01 -2.48 -1.91
CA GLU A 155 -21.35 -2.95 -2.27
C GLU A 155 -22.31 -2.88 -1.07
N THR A 156 -21.79 -3.00 0.16
CA THR A 156 -22.59 -2.88 1.39
C THR A 156 -22.97 -1.43 1.73
N ALA A 157 -24.19 -1.24 2.23
CA ALA A 157 -24.65 0.05 2.73
C ALA A 157 -23.76 0.59 3.87
N THR A 158 -23.55 1.90 3.90
CA THR A 158 -22.72 2.54 4.93
C THR A 158 -23.33 2.47 6.35
N LEU A 159 -24.65 2.35 6.44
CA LEU A 159 -25.39 2.23 7.70
C LEU A 159 -25.48 0.79 8.20
N ASP A 160 -25.00 -0.17 7.41
CA ASP A 160 -24.99 -1.58 7.80
C ASP A 160 -24.11 -1.80 9.05
N PRO A 161 -24.58 -2.55 10.07
CA PRO A 161 -23.81 -2.80 11.29
C PRO A 161 -22.45 -3.48 11.04
N LEU A 162 -22.37 -4.45 10.13
CA LEU A 162 -21.13 -5.16 9.81
C LEU A 162 -20.15 -4.24 9.09
N ALA A 163 -20.64 -3.39 8.18
CA ALA A 163 -19.83 -2.37 7.52
C ALA A 163 -19.29 -1.34 8.53
N GLN A 164 -20.10 -0.92 9.50
CA GLN A 164 -19.68 -0.01 10.57
C GLN A 164 -18.60 -0.61 11.47
N ASP A 165 -18.75 -1.88 11.87
CA ASP A 165 -17.78 -2.56 12.71
C ASP A 165 -16.44 -2.78 11.98
N ALA A 166 -16.49 -3.17 10.71
CA ALA A 166 -15.29 -3.26 9.87
C ALA A 166 -14.58 -1.90 9.77
N ARG A 167 -15.33 -0.82 9.60
CA ARG A 167 -14.76 0.54 9.54
C ARG A 167 -14.16 1.00 10.85
N ARG A 168 -14.79 0.69 11.99
CA ARG A 168 -14.22 0.99 13.32
C ARG A 168 -12.94 0.20 13.55
N LEU A 169 -12.92 -1.08 13.20
CA LEU A 169 -11.74 -1.92 13.31
C LEU A 169 -10.58 -1.35 12.48
N MET A 170 -10.81 -1.04 11.21
CA MET A 170 -9.80 -0.51 10.30
C MET A 170 -9.39 0.93 10.58
N GLY A 171 -10.34 1.78 10.93
CA GLY A 171 -10.15 3.23 11.04
C GLY A 171 -9.75 3.71 12.42
N ARG A 172 -10.09 2.95 13.47
CA ARG A 172 -9.83 3.32 14.87
C ARG A 172 -8.94 2.30 15.56
N HIS A 173 -9.38 1.06 15.68
CA HIS A 173 -8.71 0.08 16.54
C HIS A 173 -7.33 -0.37 16.04
N LEU A 174 -7.19 -0.70 14.76
CA LEU A 174 -5.89 -1.06 14.18
C LEU A 174 -4.87 0.09 14.25
N PRO A 175 -5.19 1.31 13.78
CA PRO A 175 -4.28 2.43 13.90
C PRO A 175 -3.90 2.73 15.35
N GLU A 176 -4.87 2.71 16.27
CA GLU A 176 -4.63 2.95 17.69
C GLU A 176 -3.69 1.91 18.31
N LEU A 177 -3.81 0.63 17.95
CA LEU A 177 -2.91 -0.43 18.40
C LEU A 177 -1.46 -0.14 17.98
N ILE A 178 -1.26 0.24 16.72
CA ILE A 178 0.07 0.58 16.18
C ILE A 178 0.62 1.84 16.87
N GLU A 179 -0.20 2.88 17.04
CA GLU A 179 0.19 4.11 17.73
C GLU A 179 0.57 3.86 19.20
N ARG A 180 -0.20 3.05 19.92
CA ARG A 180 0.11 2.68 21.31
C ARG A 180 1.44 1.95 21.41
N TYR A 181 1.72 1.03 20.48
CA TYR A 181 3.01 0.35 20.41
C TYR A 181 4.17 1.33 20.13
N GLU A 182 3.99 2.27 19.19
CA GLU A 182 5.02 3.26 18.87
C GLU A 182 5.34 4.21 20.03
N ARG A 183 4.35 4.51 20.89
CA ARG A 183 4.56 5.30 22.11
C ARG A 183 5.44 4.59 23.14
N VAL A 184 5.59 3.27 23.07
CA VAL A 184 6.47 2.52 23.98
C VAL A 184 7.94 2.72 23.54
N PRO A 185 8.81 3.28 24.41
CA PRO A 185 10.23 3.43 24.11
C PRO A 185 10.88 2.07 23.82
N ALA A 186 11.80 2.04 22.84
CA ALA A 186 12.41 0.79 22.35
C ALA A 186 13.05 -0.07 23.47
N GLN A 187 13.61 0.57 24.50
CA GLN A 187 14.22 -0.12 25.63
C GLN A 187 13.25 -0.93 26.49
N TYR A 188 11.96 -0.56 26.51
CA TYR A 188 10.93 -1.24 27.32
C TYR A 188 10.09 -2.23 26.50
N ARG A 189 10.32 -2.38 25.19
CA ARG A 189 9.48 -3.25 24.35
C ARG A 189 9.65 -4.74 24.63
N ARG A 190 10.78 -5.11 25.25
CA ARG A 190 11.08 -6.48 25.69
C ARG A 190 10.64 -6.75 27.13
N ASP A 191 10.13 -5.74 27.83
CA ASP A 191 9.62 -5.94 29.18
C ASP A 191 8.36 -6.78 29.11
N ARG A 192 8.26 -7.70 30.07
CA ARG A 192 7.11 -8.58 30.20
C ARG A 192 6.04 -7.89 31.02
N ASP A 193 4.81 -8.03 30.56
CA ASP A 193 3.63 -7.62 31.30
C ASP A 193 3.20 -8.68 32.35
N GLY A 194 2.05 -8.44 32.99
CA GLY A 194 1.48 -9.34 33.99
C GLY A 194 1.03 -10.71 33.47
N GLU A 195 0.93 -10.90 32.16
CA GLU A 195 0.62 -12.18 31.50
C GLU A 195 1.90 -12.86 30.94
N GLY A 196 3.07 -12.28 31.22
CA GLY A 196 4.37 -12.83 30.83
C GLY A 196 4.75 -12.58 29.37
N LEU A 197 3.98 -11.79 28.63
CA LEU A 197 4.21 -11.44 27.24
C LEU A 197 5.01 -10.14 27.14
N THR A 198 5.89 -10.07 26.15
CA THR A 198 6.56 -8.81 25.80
C THR A 198 5.63 -7.89 25.01
N VAL A 199 5.95 -6.59 24.97
CA VAL A 199 5.17 -5.61 24.19
C VAL A 199 5.18 -5.98 22.69
N ASP A 200 6.31 -6.48 22.18
CA ASP A 200 6.42 -6.97 20.80
C ASP A 200 5.47 -8.17 20.55
N GLU A 201 5.41 -9.12 21.47
CA GLU A 201 4.52 -10.29 21.38
C GLU A 201 3.04 -9.89 21.50
N ARG A 202 2.70 -8.95 22.38
CA ARG A 202 1.35 -8.37 22.48
C ARG A 202 0.93 -7.71 21.18
N LEU A 203 1.82 -6.96 20.54
CA LEU A 203 1.53 -6.36 19.24
C LEU A 203 1.23 -7.44 18.20
N VAL A 204 2.04 -8.49 18.13
CA VAL A 204 1.84 -9.61 17.20
C VAL A 204 0.48 -10.27 17.44
N GLN A 205 0.13 -10.56 18.69
CA GLN A 205 -1.18 -11.14 19.04
C GLN A 205 -2.34 -10.21 18.66
N GLY A 206 -2.23 -8.91 18.97
CA GLY A 206 -3.27 -7.93 18.64
C GLY A 206 -3.48 -7.80 17.14
N LEU A 207 -2.40 -7.78 16.35
CA LEU A 207 -2.47 -7.75 14.89
C LEU A 207 -3.07 -9.04 14.31
N ASP A 208 -2.74 -10.20 14.88
CA ASP A 208 -3.31 -11.47 14.43
C ASP A 208 -4.81 -11.56 14.75
N ALA A 209 -5.22 -11.11 15.94
CA ALA A 209 -6.63 -11.01 16.32
C ALA A 209 -7.40 -10.05 15.39
N ALA A 210 -6.80 -8.90 15.06
CA ALA A 210 -7.39 -7.94 14.13
C ALA A 210 -7.57 -8.55 12.73
N ARG A 211 -6.57 -9.30 12.23
CA ARG A 211 -6.67 -10.03 10.96
C ARG A 211 -7.83 -11.02 10.98
N VAL A 212 -7.94 -11.85 12.02
CA VAL A 212 -9.02 -12.85 12.13
C VAL A 212 -10.39 -12.17 12.17
N ALA A 213 -10.51 -11.07 12.91
CA ALA A 213 -11.75 -10.29 12.97
C ALA A 213 -12.13 -9.69 11.61
N LEU A 214 -11.18 -9.15 10.84
CA LEU A 214 -11.42 -8.65 9.48
C LEU A 214 -11.87 -9.77 8.53
N ASP A 215 -11.26 -10.96 8.61
CA ASP A 215 -11.67 -12.13 7.83
C ASP A 215 -13.09 -12.58 8.19
N ASP A 216 -13.42 -12.59 9.48
CA ASP A 216 -14.76 -12.97 9.95
C ASP A 216 -15.84 -11.98 9.50
N LEU A 217 -15.58 -10.68 9.62
CA LEU A 217 -16.46 -9.63 9.10
C LEU A 217 -16.63 -9.75 7.58
N GLY A 218 -15.53 -9.98 6.85
CA GLY A 218 -15.58 -10.20 5.41
C GLY A 218 -16.41 -11.42 5.01
N ARG A 219 -16.37 -12.50 5.80
CA ARG A 219 -17.22 -13.69 5.60
C ARG A 219 -18.69 -13.42 5.92
N LYS A 220 -18.98 -12.66 6.99
CA LYS A 220 -20.35 -12.29 7.36
C LYS A 220 -21.02 -11.42 6.30
N LEU A 221 -20.30 -10.40 5.82
CA LEU A 221 -20.76 -9.55 4.71
C LEU A 221 -21.09 -10.39 3.47
N ALA A 222 -20.22 -11.33 3.11
CA ALA A 222 -20.47 -12.20 1.95
C ALA A 222 -21.65 -13.17 2.14
N ARG A 223 -22.01 -13.54 3.37
CA ARG A 223 -23.19 -14.41 3.63
C ARG A 223 -24.49 -13.67 3.40
N GLU A 224 -24.56 -12.40 3.80
CA GLU A 224 -25.74 -11.56 3.61
C GLU A 224 -26.11 -11.45 2.11
N ASP A 225 -25.10 -11.26 1.26
CA ASP A 225 -25.30 -11.22 -0.20
C ASP A 225 -25.79 -12.57 -0.76
N LEU A 226 -25.28 -13.69 -0.23
CA LEU A 226 -25.71 -15.04 -0.63
C LEU A 226 -27.15 -15.33 -0.21
N ASP A 227 -27.53 -14.95 1.00
CA ASP A 227 -28.89 -15.15 1.53
C ASP A 227 -29.91 -14.30 0.73
N ALA A 228 -29.53 -13.07 0.38
CA ALA A 228 -30.33 -12.20 -0.48
C ALA A 228 -30.52 -12.81 -1.88
N PHE A 229 -29.45 -13.34 -2.48
CA PHE A 229 -29.50 -14.02 -3.77
C PHE A 229 -30.38 -15.28 -3.76
N GLU A 230 -30.26 -16.13 -2.73
CA GLU A 230 -31.09 -17.34 -2.59
C GLU A 230 -32.57 -17.00 -2.47
N THR A 231 -32.89 -15.95 -1.69
CA THR A 231 -34.26 -15.45 -1.52
C THR A 231 -34.85 -14.98 -2.85
N GLN A 232 -34.07 -14.23 -3.64
CA GLN A 232 -34.49 -13.76 -4.96
C GLN A 232 -34.68 -14.93 -5.94
N GLY A 233 -33.79 -15.94 -5.92
CA GLY A 233 -33.93 -17.15 -6.73
C GLY A 233 -35.22 -17.91 -6.44
N ARG A 234 -35.52 -18.14 -5.15
CA ARG A 234 -36.77 -18.80 -4.73
C ARG A 234 -38.01 -18.03 -5.14
N PHE A 235 -37.99 -16.70 -5.03
CA PHE A 235 -39.09 -15.85 -5.48
C PHE A 235 -39.33 -15.95 -6.99
N LEU A 236 -38.27 -15.96 -7.79
CA LEU A 236 -38.37 -16.13 -9.24
C LEU A 236 -38.92 -17.52 -9.60
N GLU A 237 -38.44 -18.56 -8.92
CA GLU A 237 -38.97 -19.92 -9.10
C GLU A 237 -40.45 -19.98 -8.77
N SER A 238 -40.91 -19.49 -7.62
CA SER A 238 -42.34 -19.53 -7.29
C SER A 238 -43.16 -18.72 -8.29
N ARG A 239 -42.74 -17.48 -8.59
CA ARG A 239 -43.54 -16.55 -9.41
C ARG A 239 -43.67 -17.00 -10.87
N TYR A 240 -42.61 -17.57 -11.46
CA TYR A 240 -42.58 -17.88 -12.90
C TYR A 240 -42.78 -19.36 -13.21
N LYS A 241 -42.53 -20.28 -12.25
CA LYS A 241 -42.83 -21.70 -12.43
C LYS A 241 -44.31 -22.01 -12.22
N GLU A 242 -45.02 -21.24 -11.38
CA GLU A 242 -46.48 -21.34 -11.24
C GLU A 242 -47.23 -20.73 -12.45
N ASP A 243 -46.75 -19.62 -13.03
CA ASP A 243 -47.36 -19.01 -14.22
C ASP A 243 -47.10 -19.82 -15.52
N GLY A 244 -45.98 -20.56 -15.59
CA GLY A 244 -45.65 -21.44 -16.72
C GLY A 244 -46.39 -22.79 -16.73
N GLY A 245 -47.15 -23.11 -15.67
CA GLY A 245 -47.92 -24.35 -15.53
C GLY A 245 -49.32 -24.30 -16.14
N ILE A 246 -49.73 -23.19 -16.74
CA ILE A 246 -51.08 -23.05 -17.32
C ILE A 246 -51.05 -23.21 -18.84
N LYS A 247 -51.73 -24.29 -19.28
CA LYS A 247 -52.13 -24.69 -20.65
C LYS A 247 -51.16 -25.55 -21.44
N SER A 248 -51.28 -26.85 -21.20
CA SER A 248 -51.41 -27.82 -22.28
C SER A 248 -52.55 -28.77 -21.91
N GLU A 249 -53.77 -28.37 -22.26
CA GLU A 249 -54.96 -29.24 -22.33
C GLU A 249 -55.46 -29.21 -23.78
#